data_AF-A0A7S2DBP3-F1
#
_entry.id   AF-A0A7S2DBP3-F1
#
_cell.length_a   1.000
_cell.length_b   1.000
_cell.length_c   1.000
_cell.angle_alpha   90.00
_cell.angle_beta   90.00
_cell.angle_gamma   90.00
#
_symmetry.space_group_name_H-M   'P 1'
#
loop_
_entity.id
_entity.type
_entity.pdbx_description
1 polymer ?
#
loop_
_entity_poly.entity_id
_entity_poly.type
_entity_poly.pdbx_seq_one_letter_code
_entity_poly.pdbx_strand_id
1 'polypeptide(L)'
;STCAWHLRFCSSGLFLKGMRLSFGWSASQATTPKPRSIVWALPGSRPKAWFVIDPRTNKVIIKWDSWIGFLLVYTALVTPVEVAFVKASQTAGSPLFIVNIIITFSFSIDMVVQFCCMYKEQNKSEGDQWIADAAAIAKHYLTTWFLLDAVCVGVVVVDVFTLDDAGTGSQSIAELRVLRGLRALRLVKLFRILRASRLIKHYELKYSVNYHWLSLFSNIAGILLLSHWSACFWGLQVEFSESIQHTWMADDYCWVMRLANGTALLDSFGEEMVECHSPLILYLASL
;
A
#
# COMPACT_ATOMS: atom_id res chain seq x y z
N SER A 1 52.58 47.91 -10.07
CA SER A 1 52.75 48.75 -11.27
C SER A 1 51.85 49.97 -11.15
N THR A 2 52.46 51.12 -10.82
CA THR A 2 52.15 52.49 -11.29
C THR A 2 50.68 52.90 -11.50
N CYS A 3 50.16 53.80 -10.66
CA CYS A 3 50.00 55.26 -10.91
C CYS A 3 49.06 55.58 -12.09
N ALA A 4 47.84 56.12 -11.90
CA ALA A 4 47.44 57.44 -11.38
C ALA A 4 47.00 58.40 -12.51
N TRP A 5 46.10 59.31 -12.14
CA TRP A 5 45.67 60.57 -12.78
C TRP A 5 44.55 60.51 -13.84
N HIS A 6 43.32 61.01 -13.61
CA HIS A 6 42.77 62.38 -13.39
C HIS A 6 42.46 63.19 -14.67
N LEU A 7 41.32 63.90 -14.61
CA LEU A 7 40.83 65.08 -15.41
C LEU A 7 39.97 64.75 -16.66
N ARG A 8 38.67 65.07 -16.74
CA ARG A 8 37.88 66.34 -16.67
C ARG A 8 37.74 67.11 -18.02
N PHE A 9 36.47 67.22 -18.42
CA PHE A 9 35.74 68.42 -18.92
C PHE A 9 35.75 68.89 -20.40
N CYS A 10 34.52 69.13 -20.86
CA CYS A 10 33.98 70.17 -21.77
C CYS A 10 34.39 70.24 -23.26
N SER A 11 33.40 70.17 -24.17
CA SER A 11 32.67 71.36 -24.63
C SER A 11 31.66 71.04 -25.76
N SER A 12 30.42 71.43 -25.51
CA SER A 12 29.39 72.06 -26.37
C SER A 12 29.59 72.16 -27.90
N GLY A 13 28.53 71.82 -28.63
CA GLY A 13 28.31 72.21 -30.03
C GLY A 13 26.86 71.95 -30.47
N LEU A 14 26.00 72.96 -30.30
CA LEU A 14 24.61 73.02 -30.76
C LEU A 14 24.60 73.71 -32.14
N PHE A 15 24.02 73.14 -33.21
CA PHE A 15 23.46 73.93 -34.35
C PHE A 15 22.58 73.07 -35.31
N LEU A 16 21.27 73.28 -35.16
CA LEU A 16 20.20 73.47 -36.17
C LEU A 16 20.01 72.59 -37.43
N LYS A 17 18.71 72.29 -37.62
CA LYS A 17 17.91 72.17 -38.87
C LYS A 17 17.98 70.87 -39.69
N GLY A 18 17.00 70.02 -39.41
CA GLY A 18 15.88 69.74 -40.33
C GLY A 18 16.20 69.15 -41.69
N MET A 19 15.86 67.86 -41.87
CA MET A 19 15.09 67.43 -43.04
C MET A 19 14.48 66.06 -42.79
N ARG A 20 13.17 66.02 -42.93
CA ARG A 20 12.31 64.85 -42.88
C ARG A 20 12.35 64.23 -44.28
N LEU A 21 12.98 63.08 -44.44
CA LEU A 21 12.79 62.25 -45.63
C LEU A 21 12.35 60.86 -45.17
N SER A 22 11.08 60.61 -45.45
CA SER A 22 10.42 59.31 -45.43
C SER A 22 11.21 58.34 -46.29
N PHE A 23 11.82 57.34 -45.65
CA PHE A 23 12.19 56.09 -46.30
C PHE A 23 11.22 55.04 -45.76
N GLY A 24 10.27 54.63 -46.61
CA GLY A 24 9.40 53.50 -46.34
C GLY A 24 10.23 52.23 -46.29
N TRP A 25 10.57 51.80 -45.08
CA TRP A 25 11.05 50.45 -44.83
C TRP A 25 9.86 49.50 -44.98
N SER A 26 9.81 48.76 -46.08
CA SER A 26 8.98 47.56 -46.19
C SER A 26 9.54 46.53 -45.22
N ALA A 27 9.02 46.53 -43.99
CA ALA A 27 9.28 45.51 -43.00
C ALA A 27 8.56 44.22 -43.44
N SER A 28 9.26 43.39 -44.21
CA SER A 28 8.89 41.98 -44.37
C SER A 28 8.83 41.34 -42.99
N GLN A 29 7.61 41.04 -42.53
CA GLN A 29 7.36 40.30 -41.30
C GLN A 29 8.00 38.91 -41.42
N ALA A 30 9.21 38.77 -40.87
CA ALA A 30 9.79 37.47 -40.58
C ALA A 30 8.97 36.86 -39.43
N THR A 31 8.03 35.99 -39.78
CA THR A 31 7.36 35.13 -38.81
C THR A 31 8.42 34.26 -38.15
N THR A 32 8.74 34.54 -36.89
CA THR A 32 9.60 33.69 -36.08
C THR A 32 8.92 32.32 -35.95
N PRO A 33 9.56 31.21 -36.37
CA PRO A 33 8.99 29.90 -36.11
C PRO A 33 8.97 29.70 -34.59
N LYS A 34 7.78 29.40 -34.05
CA LYS A 34 7.60 28.94 -32.67
C LYS A 34 8.66 27.90 -32.35
N PRO A 35 9.44 28.02 -31.25
CA PRO A 35 10.30 26.94 -30.82
C PRO A 35 9.40 25.75 -30.51
N ARG A 36 9.42 24.73 -31.36
CA ARG A 36 9.00 23.39 -30.94
C ARG A 36 9.85 23.08 -29.73
N SER A 37 9.23 22.79 -28.60
CA SER A 37 9.92 22.28 -27.42
C SER A 37 10.66 21.01 -27.85
N ILE A 38 11.94 21.15 -28.15
CA ILE A 38 12.86 20.04 -28.38
C ILE A 38 13.05 19.40 -27.02
N VAL A 39 12.25 18.38 -26.75
CA VAL A 39 12.54 17.41 -25.69
C VAL A 39 13.79 16.69 -26.17
N TRP A 40 14.94 17.00 -25.58
CA TRP A 40 16.18 16.28 -25.80
C TRP A 40 16.01 14.85 -25.28
N ALA A 41 15.57 13.94 -26.15
CA ALA A 41 15.70 12.51 -25.90
C ALA A 41 17.20 12.18 -25.90
N LEU A 42 17.70 11.65 -24.79
CA LEU A 42 19.10 11.24 -24.66
C LEU A 42 19.48 10.27 -25.80
N PRO A 43 20.69 10.39 -26.40
CA PRO A 43 21.14 9.48 -27.45
C PRO A 43 21.15 8.05 -26.91
N GLY A 44 20.35 7.16 -27.51
CA GLY A 44 20.22 5.75 -27.09
C GLY A 44 18.91 5.40 -26.36
N SER A 45 18.00 6.36 -26.17
CA SER A 45 16.68 6.07 -25.60
C SER A 45 15.81 5.26 -26.59
N ARG A 46 15.64 3.96 -26.30
CA ARG A 46 14.70 3.09 -27.02
C ARG A 46 13.28 3.69 -26.95
N PRO A 47 12.48 3.61 -28.02
CA PRO A 47 11.10 4.11 -27.97
C PRO A 47 10.33 3.39 -26.86
N LYS A 48 9.62 4.17 -26.05
CA LYS A 48 8.79 3.64 -24.96
C LYS A 48 7.77 2.66 -25.53
N ALA A 49 7.75 1.43 -25.03
CA ALA A 49 6.71 0.48 -25.43
C ALA A 49 5.33 1.02 -25.04
N TRP A 50 4.34 0.82 -25.91
CA TRP A 50 3.00 1.42 -25.76
C TRP A 50 2.27 1.02 -24.46
N PHE A 51 2.65 -0.13 -23.89
CA PHE A 51 2.09 -0.64 -22.63
C PHE A 51 2.79 -0.13 -21.37
N VAL A 52 3.95 0.52 -21.48
CA VAL A 52 4.69 1.02 -20.32
C VAL A 52 4.04 2.31 -19.83
N ILE A 53 3.64 2.34 -18.56
CA ILE A 53 2.89 3.45 -18.00
C ILE A 53 3.81 4.35 -17.18
N ASP A 54 3.73 5.66 -17.44
CA ASP A 54 4.42 6.66 -16.62
C ASP A 54 3.47 7.07 -15.47
N PRO A 55 3.83 6.77 -14.21
CA PRO A 55 3.00 7.08 -13.04
C PRO A 55 2.87 8.58 -12.78
N ARG A 56 3.69 9.44 -13.41
CA ARG A 56 3.66 10.89 -13.19
C ARG A 56 2.63 11.61 -14.05
N THR A 57 2.38 11.10 -15.26
CA THR A 57 1.52 11.75 -16.27
C THR A 57 0.11 11.18 -16.25
N ASN A 58 -0.05 9.89 -15.94
CA ASN A 58 -1.35 9.24 -16.03
C ASN A 58 -2.17 9.41 -14.73
N LYS A 59 -3.21 10.26 -14.79
CA LYS A 59 -4.15 10.47 -13.68
C LYS A 59 -4.93 9.20 -13.28
N VAL A 60 -5.10 8.24 -14.21
CA VAL A 60 -5.80 6.99 -13.93
C VAL A 60 -5.01 6.13 -12.95
N ILE A 61 -3.68 6.05 -13.11
CA ILE A 61 -2.81 5.33 -12.17
C ILE A 61 -2.86 5.97 -10.79
N ILE A 62 -2.82 7.30 -10.69
CA ILE A 62 -2.87 7.96 -9.39
C ILE A 62 -4.18 7.62 -8.64
N LYS A 63 -5.31 7.53 -9.37
CA LYS A 63 -6.59 7.08 -8.81
C LYS A 63 -6.57 5.59 -8.44
N TRP A 64 -5.97 4.75 -9.27
CA TRP A 64 -5.79 3.33 -9.01
C TRP A 64 -4.92 3.09 -7.75
N ASP A 65 -3.77 3.74 -7.65
CA ASP A 65 -2.88 3.70 -6.49
C ASP A 65 -3.62 4.16 -5.22
N SER A 66 -4.47 5.19 -5.32
CA SER A 66 -5.32 5.62 -4.21
C SER A 66 -6.37 4.57 -3.82
N TRP A 67 -6.97 3.89 -4.80
CA TRP A 67 -7.92 2.79 -4.55
C TRP A 67 -7.23 1.61 -3.88
N ILE A 68 -6.07 1.18 -4.39
CA ILE A 68 -5.25 0.13 -3.79
C ILE A 68 -4.79 0.51 -2.39
N GLY A 69 -4.39 1.77 -2.18
CA GLY A 69 -4.05 2.30 -0.86
C GLY A 69 -5.21 2.19 0.14
N PHE A 70 -6.44 2.52 -0.29
CA PHE A 70 -7.63 2.36 0.53
C PHE A 70 -7.91 0.87 0.86
N LEU A 71 -7.82 -0.01 -0.14
CA LEU A 71 -7.98 -1.46 0.08
C LEU A 71 -6.91 -2.01 1.02
N LEU A 72 -5.67 -1.54 0.94
CA LEU A 72 -4.59 -1.91 1.86
C LEU A 72 -4.94 -1.54 3.30
N VAL A 73 -5.41 -0.32 3.55
CA VAL A 73 -5.82 0.11 4.90
C VAL A 73 -6.99 -0.74 5.41
N TYR A 74 -8.00 -0.99 4.57
CA TYR A 74 -9.11 -1.87 4.93
C TYR A 74 -8.60 -3.26 5.35
N THR A 75 -7.74 -3.86 4.53
CA THR A 75 -7.19 -5.19 4.83
C THR A 75 -6.29 -5.20 6.06
N ALA A 76 -5.59 -4.11 6.35
CA ALA A 76 -4.77 -3.96 7.54
C ALA A 76 -5.59 -3.98 8.83
N LEU A 77 -6.82 -3.47 8.78
CA LEU A 77 -7.71 -3.41 9.93
C LEU A 77 -8.57 -4.68 10.04
N VAL A 78 -9.20 -5.11 8.95
CA VAL A 78 -10.22 -6.16 8.98
C VAL A 78 -9.62 -7.57 8.96
N THR A 79 -8.55 -7.81 8.20
CA THR A 79 -7.99 -9.17 8.05
C THR A 79 -7.49 -9.76 9.38
N PRO A 80 -6.76 -9.02 10.24
CA PRO A 80 -6.34 -9.56 11.54
C PRO A 80 -7.53 -9.93 12.44
N VAL A 81 -8.61 -9.14 12.40
CA VAL A 81 -9.85 -9.41 13.15
C VAL A 81 -10.54 -10.66 12.61
N GLU A 82 -10.64 -10.79 11.28
CA GLU A 82 -11.22 -11.97 10.64
C GLU A 82 -10.45 -13.24 11.01
N VAL A 83 -9.12 -13.20 10.96
CA VAL A 83 -8.27 -14.36 11.26
C VAL A 83 -8.30 -14.72 12.74
N ALA A 84 -8.34 -13.72 13.64
CA ALA A 84 -8.31 -13.95 15.09
C ALA A 84 -9.66 -14.37 15.68
N PHE A 85 -10.77 -13.85 15.16
CA PHE A 85 -12.07 -13.97 15.84
C PHE A 85 -13.18 -14.60 14.99
N VAL A 86 -13.06 -14.65 13.66
CA VAL A 86 -14.12 -15.19 12.79
C VAL A 86 -13.86 -16.67 12.48
N LYS A 87 -14.83 -17.52 12.80
CA LYS A 87 -14.80 -18.96 12.51
C LYS A 87 -15.10 -19.22 11.02
N ALA A 88 -14.39 -20.17 10.39
CA ALA A 88 -14.56 -20.48 8.97
C ALA A 88 -16.00 -20.80 8.54
N SER A 89 -16.79 -21.42 9.42
CA SER A 89 -18.20 -21.73 9.15
C SER A 89 -19.08 -20.49 8.99
N GLN A 90 -18.67 -19.34 9.54
CA GLN A 90 -19.39 -18.06 9.39
C GLN A 90 -18.90 -17.25 8.18
N THR A 91 -17.76 -17.60 7.60
CA THR A 91 -17.20 -16.89 6.46
C THR A 91 -17.85 -17.32 5.15
N ALA A 92 -18.17 -18.61 4.98
CA ALA A 92 -18.80 -19.15 3.76
C ALA A 92 -20.20 -18.54 3.55
N GLY A 93 -20.35 -17.69 2.52
CA GLY A 93 -21.63 -17.06 2.14
C GLY A 93 -21.96 -15.74 2.86
N SER A 94 -21.10 -15.24 3.75
CA SER A 94 -21.29 -13.92 4.37
C SER A 94 -20.91 -12.78 3.41
N PRO A 95 -21.42 -11.55 3.59
CA PRO A 95 -21.00 -10.39 2.78
C PRO A 95 -19.48 -10.13 2.85
N LEU A 96 -18.82 -10.55 3.94
CA LEU A 96 -17.37 -10.46 4.11
C LEU A 96 -16.61 -11.29 3.05
N PHE A 97 -17.15 -12.44 2.65
CA PHE A 97 -16.55 -13.28 1.62
C PHE A 97 -16.51 -12.59 0.25
N ILE A 98 -17.62 -11.93 -0.12
CA ILE A 98 -17.71 -11.18 -1.38
C ILE A 98 -16.68 -10.04 -1.40
N VAL A 99 -16.57 -9.30 -0.28
CA VAL A 99 -15.58 -8.23 -0.14
C VAL A 99 -14.15 -8.76 -0.25
N ASN A 100 -13.86 -9.90 0.39
CA ASN A 100 -12.55 -10.54 0.32
C ASN A 100 -12.16 -11.01 -1.10
N ILE A 101 -13.12 -11.46 -1.89
CA ILE A 101 -12.91 -11.78 -3.32
C ILE A 101 -12.57 -10.51 -4.10
N ILE A 102 -13.35 -9.43 -3.95
CA ILE A 102 -13.14 -8.17 -4.67
C ILE A 102 -11.75 -7.60 -4.36
N ILE A 103 -11.34 -7.63 -3.10
CA ILE A 103 -10.02 -7.19 -2.63
C ILE A 103 -8.93 -8.03 -3.30
N THR A 104 -9.08 -9.34 -3.29
CA THR A 104 -8.10 -10.26 -3.90
C THR A 104 -7.98 -10.04 -5.40
N PHE A 105 -9.10 -9.84 -6.09
CA PHE A 105 -9.10 -9.52 -7.51
C PHE A 105 -8.39 -8.19 -7.80
N SER A 106 -8.68 -7.14 -7.02
CA SER A 106 -8.05 -5.83 -7.15
C SER A 106 -6.53 -5.91 -6.96
N PHE A 107 -6.06 -6.67 -5.97
CA PHE A 107 -4.63 -6.91 -5.74
C PHE A 107 -3.95 -7.77 -6.81
N SER A 108 -4.71 -8.62 -7.49
CA SER A 108 -4.21 -9.41 -8.62
C SER A 108 -4.00 -8.52 -9.85
N ILE A 109 -4.93 -7.59 -10.10
CA ILE A 109 -4.77 -6.57 -11.15
C ILE A 109 -3.58 -5.66 -10.83
N ASP A 110 -3.45 -5.22 -9.57
CA ASP A 110 -2.34 -4.38 -9.12
C ASP A 110 -0.97 -5.01 -9.41
N MET A 111 -0.83 -6.32 -9.15
CA MET A 111 0.37 -7.07 -9.51
C MET A 111 0.70 -6.96 -11.01
N VAL A 112 -0.30 -7.09 -11.89
CA VAL A 112 -0.11 -6.97 -13.35
C VAL A 112 0.26 -5.54 -13.74
N VAL A 113 -0.40 -4.53 -13.15
CA VAL A 113 -0.10 -3.12 -13.39
C VAL A 113 1.34 -2.80 -12.98
N GLN A 114 1.84 -3.38 -11.90
CA GLN A 114 3.20 -3.18 -11.41
C GLN A 114 4.28 -3.63 -12.42
N PHE A 115 4.02 -4.65 -13.25
CA PHE A 115 4.92 -5.05 -14.34
C PHE A 115 4.98 -4.03 -15.49
N CYS A 116 3.93 -3.23 -15.65
CA CYS A 116 3.82 -2.20 -16.69
C CYS A 116 4.31 -0.82 -16.21
N CYS A 117 4.52 -0.65 -14.91
CA CYS A 117 4.92 0.62 -14.30
C CYS A 117 6.44 0.83 -14.34
N MET A 118 6.85 2.04 -14.73
CA MET A 118 8.26 2.45 -14.70
C MET A 118 8.77 2.54 -13.27
N TYR A 119 9.99 2.05 -13.03
CA TYR A 119 10.67 2.22 -11.74
C TYR A 119 11.78 3.28 -11.85
N LYS A 120 12.12 3.85 -10.69
CA LYS A 120 13.17 4.83 -10.54
C LYS A 120 14.43 4.11 -10.06
N GLU A 121 15.52 4.21 -10.81
CA GLU A 121 16.81 3.68 -10.37
C GLU A 121 17.64 4.82 -9.79
N GLN A 122 18.03 4.69 -8.53
CA GLN A 122 18.94 5.62 -7.88
C GLN A 122 20.38 5.20 -8.17
N ASN A 123 20.92 5.62 -9.31
CA ASN A 123 22.34 5.42 -9.60
C ASN A 123 23.17 6.51 -8.92
N LYS A 124 24.09 6.08 -8.06
CA LYS A 124 24.97 6.96 -7.26
C LYS A 124 25.82 7.93 -8.09
N SER A 125 26.04 7.63 -9.38
CA SER A 125 26.93 8.37 -10.27
C SER A 125 26.21 9.30 -11.26
N GLU A 126 24.91 9.07 -11.53
CA GLU A 126 24.22 9.65 -12.69
C GLU A 126 22.86 10.29 -12.36
N GLY A 127 22.52 10.35 -11.08
CA GLY A 127 21.26 10.93 -10.61
C GLY A 127 20.05 10.01 -10.81
N ASP A 128 18.89 10.55 -10.45
CA ASP A 128 17.61 9.83 -10.47
C ASP A 128 17.10 9.62 -11.92
N GLN A 129 17.34 8.45 -12.49
CA GLN A 129 16.89 8.10 -13.85
C GLN A 129 15.68 7.16 -13.82
N TRP A 130 14.72 7.42 -14.71
CA TRP A 130 13.52 6.60 -14.87
C TRP A 130 13.70 5.63 -16.02
N ILE A 131 13.66 4.33 -15.72
CA ILE A 131 13.88 3.29 -16.72
C ILE A 131 12.54 2.87 -17.33
N ALA A 132 12.44 2.96 -18.65
CA ALA A 132 11.24 2.63 -19.43
C ALA A 132 11.33 1.25 -20.12
N ASP A 133 12.46 0.56 -20.00
CA ASP A 133 12.67 -0.73 -20.68
C ASP A 133 11.92 -1.85 -19.94
N ALA A 134 10.91 -2.42 -20.60
CA ALA A 134 10.04 -3.42 -20.01
C ALA A 134 10.77 -4.70 -19.59
N ALA A 135 11.84 -5.09 -20.30
CA ALA A 135 12.63 -6.26 -19.93
C ALA A 135 13.40 -6.01 -18.62
N ALA A 136 13.89 -4.77 -18.42
CA ALA A 136 14.56 -4.37 -17.18
C ALA A 136 13.55 -4.29 -16.02
N ILE A 137 12.37 -3.72 -16.26
CA ILE A 137 11.27 -3.65 -15.27
C ILE A 137 10.86 -5.06 -14.81
N ALA A 138 10.61 -5.97 -15.76
CA ALA A 138 10.22 -7.33 -15.44
C ALA A 138 11.31 -8.08 -14.67
N LYS A 139 12.58 -7.98 -15.09
CA LYS A 139 13.70 -8.64 -14.40
C LYS A 139 13.87 -8.12 -12.97
N HIS A 140 13.79 -6.80 -12.79
CA HIS A 140 13.91 -6.19 -11.46
C HIS A 140 12.74 -6.61 -10.54
N TYR A 141 11.51 -6.63 -11.05
CA TYR A 141 10.36 -7.03 -10.28
C TYR A 141 10.35 -8.53 -9.94
N LEU A 142 10.77 -9.39 -10.87
CA LEU A 142 10.90 -10.83 -10.66
C LEU A 142 11.89 -11.19 -9.55
N THR A 143 13.01 -10.47 -9.44
CA THR A 143 14.05 -10.76 -8.43
C THR A 143 13.73 -10.23 -7.05
N THR A 144 13.01 -9.11 -6.96
CA THR A 144 12.76 -8.45 -5.67
C THR A 144 11.44 -8.87 -5.05
N TRP A 145 10.39 -8.99 -5.85
CA TRP A 145 9.03 -8.79 -5.34
C TRP A 145 8.01 -9.81 -5.81
N PHE A 146 8.23 -10.44 -6.97
CA PHE A 146 7.31 -11.42 -7.56
C PHE A 146 7.06 -12.64 -6.66
N LEU A 147 8.08 -13.18 -5.98
CA LEU A 147 7.90 -14.36 -5.13
C LEU A 147 6.87 -14.13 -4.03
N LEU A 148 6.92 -12.97 -3.37
CA LEU A 148 5.98 -12.63 -2.29
C LEU A 148 4.57 -12.38 -2.83
N ASP A 149 4.46 -11.76 -4.00
CA ASP A 149 3.18 -11.47 -4.64
C ASP A 149 2.53 -12.76 -5.18
N ALA A 150 3.31 -13.66 -5.75
CA ALA A 150 2.87 -14.98 -6.20
C ALA A 150 2.42 -15.88 -5.04
N VAL A 151 3.16 -15.90 -3.93
CA VAL A 151 2.75 -16.64 -2.71
C VAL A 151 1.45 -16.07 -2.16
N CYS A 152 1.29 -14.74 -2.10
CA CYS A 152 0.05 -14.13 -1.65
C CYS A 152 -1.16 -14.50 -2.50
N VAL A 153 -1.04 -14.49 -3.83
CA VAL A 153 -2.15 -14.86 -4.73
C VAL A 153 -2.42 -16.36 -4.61
N GLY A 154 -1.38 -17.19 -4.58
CA GLY A 154 -1.49 -18.64 -4.47
C GLY A 154 -2.19 -19.09 -3.19
N VAL A 155 -1.82 -18.52 -2.03
CA VAL A 155 -2.46 -18.82 -0.74
C VAL A 155 -3.96 -18.58 -0.78
N VAL A 156 -4.41 -17.47 -1.38
CA VAL A 156 -5.83 -17.10 -1.41
C VAL A 156 -6.61 -18.00 -2.34
N VAL A 157 -6.02 -18.34 -3.47
CA VAL A 157 -6.64 -19.26 -4.42
C VAL A 157 -6.84 -20.62 -3.75
N VAL A 158 -5.82 -21.13 -3.07
CA VAL A 158 -5.93 -22.39 -2.30
C VAL A 158 -7.02 -22.29 -1.23
N ASP A 159 -7.03 -21.21 -0.45
CA ASP A 159 -8.00 -20.99 0.61
C ASP A 159 -9.45 -20.98 0.09
N VAL A 160 -9.74 -20.27 -1.02
CA VAL A 160 -11.07 -20.27 -1.66
C VAL A 160 -11.47 -21.68 -2.12
N PHE A 161 -10.56 -22.45 -2.72
CA PHE A 161 -10.86 -23.82 -3.15
C PHE A 161 -11.06 -24.79 -1.97
N THR A 162 -10.28 -24.65 -0.89
CA THR A 162 -10.43 -25.51 0.29
C THR A 162 -11.71 -25.24 1.08
N LEU A 163 -12.26 -24.02 1.01
CA LEU A 163 -13.54 -23.68 1.66
C LEU A 163 -14.73 -24.32 0.95
N ASP A 164 -14.64 -24.55 -0.36
CA ASP A 164 -15.70 -25.18 -1.16
C ASP A 164 -15.76 -26.71 -0.89
N ASP A 165 -14.60 -27.34 -0.71
CA ASP A 165 -14.47 -28.79 -0.49
C ASP A 165 -14.77 -29.22 0.97
N ALA A 166 -14.63 -28.29 1.92
CA ALA A 166 -14.85 -28.53 3.36
C ALA A 166 -16.29 -28.92 3.73
N GLY A 167 -17.25 -28.83 2.80
CA GLY A 167 -18.66 -29.17 3.02
C GLY A 167 -18.98 -30.68 3.08
N THR A 168 -18.02 -31.59 2.85
CA THR A 168 -18.34 -33.01 2.57
C THR A 168 -17.78 -34.07 3.53
N GLY A 169 -17.11 -33.73 4.65
CA GLY A 169 -16.57 -34.77 5.54
C GLY A 169 -16.29 -34.34 6.99
N SER A 170 -16.40 -35.30 7.91
CA SER A 170 -16.04 -35.16 9.33
C SER A 170 -14.54 -34.82 9.46
N GLN A 171 -14.23 -33.56 9.73
CA GLN A 171 -12.85 -33.07 9.69
C GLN A 171 -12.01 -33.59 10.86
N SER A 172 -10.81 -34.06 10.55
CA SER A 172 -9.82 -34.46 11.56
C SER A 172 -9.20 -33.23 12.25
N ILE A 173 -8.70 -33.39 13.48
CA ILE A 173 -8.03 -32.31 14.24
C ILE A 173 -6.83 -31.72 13.45
N ALA A 174 -6.18 -32.53 12.61
CA ALA A 174 -5.10 -32.10 11.73
C ALA A 174 -5.57 -31.14 10.61
N GLU A 175 -6.74 -31.39 10.02
CA GLU A 175 -7.32 -30.53 8.98
C GLU A 175 -7.69 -29.14 9.54
N LEU A 176 -8.23 -29.10 10.76
CA LEU A 176 -8.53 -27.83 11.44
C LEU A 176 -7.25 -26.98 11.66
N ARG A 177 -6.12 -27.61 12.02
CA ARG A 177 -4.84 -26.90 12.18
C ARG A 177 -4.32 -26.36 10.85
N VAL A 178 -4.46 -27.11 9.76
CA VAL A 178 -4.07 -26.66 8.42
C VAL A 178 -4.95 -25.49 7.98
N LEU A 179 -6.26 -25.56 8.18
CA LEU A 179 -7.18 -24.45 7.89
C LEU A 179 -6.85 -23.19 8.70
N ARG A 180 -6.45 -23.32 9.98
CA ARG A 180 -5.99 -22.18 10.79
C ARG A 180 -4.69 -21.59 10.24
N GLY A 181 -3.73 -22.42 9.83
CA GLY A 181 -2.50 -21.99 9.19
C GLY A 181 -2.73 -21.25 7.87
N LEU A 182 -3.64 -21.74 7.02
CA LEU A 182 -4.03 -21.11 5.77
C LEU A 182 -4.64 -19.72 5.98
N ARG A 183 -5.48 -19.56 7.01
CA ARG A 183 -6.01 -18.23 7.39
C ARG A 183 -4.90 -17.28 7.84
N ALA A 184 -3.96 -17.74 8.65
CA ALA A 184 -2.83 -16.93 9.09
C ALA A 184 -1.94 -16.49 7.92
N LEU A 185 -1.82 -17.29 6.85
CA LEU A 185 -1.09 -16.91 5.65
C LEU A 185 -1.72 -15.72 4.90
N ARG A 186 -3.00 -15.39 5.11
CA ARG A 186 -3.59 -14.14 4.58
C ARG A 186 -2.88 -12.90 5.12
N LEU A 187 -2.28 -12.98 6.32
CA LEU A 187 -1.51 -11.88 6.93
C LEU A 187 -0.23 -11.56 6.15
N VAL A 188 0.28 -12.47 5.31
CA VAL A 188 1.44 -12.20 4.44
C VAL A 188 1.16 -11.01 3.51
N LYS A 189 -0.10 -10.77 3.13
CA LYS A 189 -0.50 -9.59 2.35
C LYS A 189 -0.17 -8.28 3.05
N LEU A 190 -0.13 -8.23 4.39
CA LEU A 190 0.21 -7.03 5.16
C LEU A 190 1.65 -6.57 4.92
N PHE A 191 2.55 -7.47 4.51
CA PHE A 191 3.92 -7.09 4.13
C PHE A 191 3.94 -6.08 2.98
N ARG A 192 2.90 -6.05 2.12
CA ARG A 192 2.75 -5.03 1.07
C ARG A 192 2.63 -3.61 1.65
N ILE A 193 2.08 -3.44 2.84
CA ILE A 193 1.99 -2.13 3.53
C ILE A 193 3.40 -1.60 3.83
N LEU A 194 4.34 -2.47 4.19
CA LEU A 194 5.73 -2.09 4.44
C LEU A 194 6.47 -1.66 3.15
N ARG A 195 5.99 -2.05 1.97
CA ARG A 195 6.43 -1.46 0.71
C ARG A 195 5.73 -0.14 0.43
N ALA A 196 4.41 -0.13 0.57
CA ALA A 196 3.60 1.07 0.32
C ALA A 196 4.08 2.25 1.18
N SER A 197 4.48 2.02 2.42
CA SER A 197 5.06 3.05 3.31
C SER A 197 6.39 3.61 2.80
N ARG A 198 7.25 2.80 2.17
CA ARG A 198 8.47 3.29 1.52
C ARG A 198 8.16 4.10 0.27
N LEU A 199 7.11 3.71 -0.46
CA LEU A 199 6.64 4.44 -1.63
C LEU A 199 5.99 5.77 -1.25
N ILE A 200 5.25 5.81 -0.14
CA ILE A 200 4.66 7.04 0.42
C ILE A 200 5.76 8.07 0.66
N LYS A 201 6.89 7.71 1.30
CA LYS A 201 8.04 8.63 1.48
C LYS A 201 8.54 9.28 0.19
N HIS A 202 8.43 8.60 -0.95
CA HIS A 202 8.78 9.18 -2.24
C HIS A 202 7.70 10.14 -2.77
N TYR A 203 6.43 9.89 -2.47
CA TYR A 203 5.32 10.80 -2.76
C TYR A 203 5.31 12.03 -1.84
N GLU A 204 5.76 11.91 -0.59
CA GLU A 204 5.91 13.04 0.35
C GLU A 204 6.84 14.12 -0.20
N LEU A 205 7.90 13.73 -0.90
CA LEU A 205 8.83 14.67 -1.56
C LEU A 205 8.19 15.47 -2.70
N LYS A 206 7.06 15.01 -3.24
CA LYS A 206 6.37 15.63 -4.40
C LYS A 206 5.26 16.58 -3.98
N TYR A 207 4.61 16.36 -2.84
CA TYR A 207 3.56 17.22 -2.32
C TYR A 207 4.14 18.16 -1.27
N SER A 208 4.05 19.48 -1.51
CA SER A 208 4.54 20.54 -0.61
C SER A 208 3.67 20.70 0.66
N VAL A 209 3.29 19.59 1.28
CA VAL A 209 2.58 19.55 2.56
C VAL A 209 3.63 19.67 3.67
N ASN A 210 3.26 20.34 4.76
CA ASN A 210 4.12 20.48 5.93
C ASN A 210 4.55 19.09 6.44
N TYR A 211 5.83 18.76 6.25
CA TYR A 211 6.45 17.49 6.64
C TYR A 211 6.14 17.10 8.10
N HIS A 212 6.09 18.10 8.99
CA HIS A 212 5.81 17.91 10.41
C HIS A 212 4.44 17.28 10.66
N TRP A 213 3.39 17.79 10.02
CA TRP A 213 2.02 17.28 10.20
C TRP A 213 1.85 15.87 9.62
N LEU A 214 2.47 15.61 8.46
CA LEU A 214 2.38 14.31 7.79
C LEU A 214 3.10 13.21 8.59
N SER A 215 4.29 13.51 9.09
CA SER A 215 5.05 12.60 9.97
C SER A 215 4.28 12.31 11.26
N LEU A 216 3.70 13.34 11.90
CA LEU A 216 2.90 13.15 13.12
C LEU A 216 1.68 12.24 12.87
N PHE A 217 0.89 12.51 11.83
CA PHE A 217 -0.26 11.67 11.50
C PHE A 217 0.13 10.23 11.15
N SER A 218 1.19 10.06 10.35
CA SER A 218 1.70 8.73 10.00
C SER A 218 2.18 7.95 11.22
N ASN A 219 2.84 8.61 12.18
CA ASN A 219 3.32 7.97 13.40
C ASN A 219 2.16 7.56 14.32
N ILE A 220 1.17 8.45 14.51
CA ILE A 220 -0.02 8.15 15.31
C ILE A 220 -0.80 6.99 14.68
N ALA A 221 -1.07 7.05 13.38
CA ALA A 221 -1.74 5.97 12.65
C ALA A 221 -0.96 4.65 12.75
N GLY A 222 0.37 4.70 12.68
CA GLY A 222 1.24 3.54 12.87
C GLY A 222 1.11 2.93 14.27
N ILE A 223 1.12 3.74 15.33
CA ILE A 223 0.97 3.27 16.71
C ILE A 223 -0.41 2.61 16.92
N LEU A 224 -1.48 3.24 16.44
CA LEU A 224 -2.83 2.67 16.52
C LEU A 224 -2.97 1.36 15.75
N LEU A 225 -2.33 1.25 14.59
CA LEU A 225 -2.32 0.02 13.81
C LEU A 225 -1.53 -1.09 14.51
N LEU A 226 -0.41 -0.75 15.15
CA LEU A 226 0.39 -1.71 15.91
C LEU A 226 -0.30 -2.18 17.19
N SER A 227 -0.99 -1.29 17.91
CA SER A 227 -1.78 -1.71 19.08
C SER A 227 -2.93 -2.63 18.67
N HIS A 228 -3.59 -2.30 17.56
CA HIS A 228 -4.61 -3.15 16.93
C HIS A 228 -4.07 -4.54 16.59
N TRP A 229 -2.95 -4.61 15.86
CA TRP A 229 -2.33 -5.88 15.48
C TRP A 229 -1.86 -6.68 16.69
N SER A 230 -1.36 -6.01 17.72
CA SER A 230 -0.96 -6.66 18.98
C SER A 230 -2.17 -7.31 19.64
N ALA A 231 -3.29 -6.59 19.77
CA ALA A 231 -4.53 -7.14 20.33
C ALA A 231 -5.06 -8.34 19.52
N CYS A 232 -5.07 -8.23 18.18
CA CYS A 232 -5.47 -9.33 17.31
C CYS A 232 -4.53 -10.53 17.43
N PHE A 233 -3.22 -10.31 17.60
CA PHE A 233 -2.26 -11.37 17.81
C PHE A 233 -2.53 -12.13 19.12
N TRP A 234 -2.84 -11.42 20.21
CA TRP A 234 -3.24 -12.06 21.47
C TRP A 234 -4.53 -12.89 21.33
N GLY A 235 -5.51 -12.40 20.57
CA GLY A 235 -6.73 -13.17 20.25
C GLY A 235 -6.44 -14.40 19.39
N LEU A 236 -5.58 -14.25 18.38
CA LEU A 236 -5.17 -15.35 17.50
C LEU A 236 -4.47 -16.48 18.27
N GLN A 237 -3.65 -16.16 19.28
CA GLN A 237 -3.01 -17.17 20.14
C GLN A 237 -4.03 -18.10 20.81
N VAL A 238 -5.21 -17.60 21.19
CA VAL A 238 -6.25 -18.42 21.80
C VAL A 238 -6.89 -19.38 20.79
N GLU A 239 -7.10 -18.94 19.56
CA GLU A 239 -7.63 -19.82 18.49
C GLU A 239 -6.66 -20.97 18.13
N PHE A 240 -5.35 -20.77 18.31
CA PHE A 240 -4.35 -21.83 18.11
C PHE A 240 -4.23 -22.80 19.29
N SER A 241 -4.73 -22.45 20.47
CA SER A 241 -4.73 -23.33 21.64
C SER A 241 -5.73 -24.49 21.49
N GLU A 242 -5.44 -25.63 22.13
CA GLU A 242 -6.33 -26.81 22.09
C GLU A 242 -7.55 -26.65 23.00
N SER A 243 -7.39 -25.92 24.11
CA SER A 243 -8.47 -25.60 25.04
C SER A 243 -8.36 -24.16 25.54
N ILE A 244 -9.50 -23.46 25.58
CA ILE A 244 -9.58 -22.07 26.05
C ILE A 244 -9.16 -21.97 27.53
N GLN A 245 -9.41 -23.02 28.32
CA GLN A 245 -9.11 -23.11 29.75
C GLN A 245 -7.61 -23.03 30.09
N HIS A 246 -6.71 -23.29 29.14
CA HIS A 246 -5.26 -23.16 29.34
C HIS A 246 -4.69 -21.85 28.78
N THR A 247 -5.54 -20.89 28.43
CA THR A 247 -5.12 -19.60 27.87
C THR A 247 -5.29 -18.47 28.85
N TRP A 248 -4.67 -17.33 28.54
CA TRP A 248 -4.80 -16.08 29.29
C TRP A 248 -6.25 -15.55 29.36
N MET A 249 -7.18 -16.09 28.56
CA MET A 249 -8.61 -15.75 28.61
C MET A 249 -9.43 -16.64 29.56
N ALA A 250 -8.83 -17.66 30.19
CA ALA A 250 -9.58 -18.61 31.02
C ALA A 250 -10.16 -17.99 32.30
N ASP A 251 -9.39 -17.15 33.01
CA ASP A 251 -9.72 -16.75 34.38
C ASP A 251 -10.76 -15.62 34.47
N ASP A 252 -10.77 -14.69 33.51
CA ASP A 252 -11.61 -13.47 33.58
C ASP A 252 -12.87 -13.51 32.69
N TYR A 253 -12.92 -14.41 31.70
CA TYR A 253 -13.92 -14.34 30.61
C TYR A 253 -14.75 -15.61 30.43
N CYS A 254 -14.40 -16.65 31.17
CA CYS A 254 -15.11 -17.91 31.22
C CYS A 254 -15.67 -18.09 32.63
N TRP A 255 -16.94 -18.43 32.73
CA TRP A 255 -17.58 -18.69 34.03
C TRP A 255 -18.18 -20.09 34.04
N VAL A 256 -18.09 -20.73 35.21
CA VAL A 256 -18.61 -22.08 35.43
C VAL A 256 -20.13 -22.01 35.48
N MET A 257 -20.79 -22.75 34.59
CA MET A 257 -22.23 -22.90 34.66
C MET A 257 -22.63 -23.58 35.96
N ARG A 258 -23.46 -22.92 36.76
CA ARG A 258 -23.99 -23.45 38.02
C ARG A 258 -25.50 -23.63 37.92
N LEU A 259 -25.98 -24.70 38.55
CA LEU A 259 -27.40 -24.90 38.81
C LEU A 259 -27.92 -23.84 39.80
N ALA A 260 -29.24 -23.67 39.87
CA ALA A 260 -29.88 -22.71 40.78
C ALA A 260 -29.55 -22.96 42.27
N ASN A 261 -29.13 -24.18 42.62
CA ASN A 261 -28.67 -24.56 43.97
C ASN A 261 -27.17 -24.26 44.22
N GLY A 262 -26.45 -23.71 43.24
CA GLY A 262 -25.02 -23.38 43.32
C GLY A 262 -24.05 -24.52 43.00
N THR A 263 -24.52 -25.73 42.65
CA THR A 263 -23.63 -26.82 42.22
C THR A 263 -23.19 -26.61 40.77
N ALA A 264 -21.91 -26.78 40.47
CA ALA A 264 -21.39 -26.73 39.11
C ALA A 264 -22.06 -27.81 38.24
N LEU A 265 -22.43 -27.44 37.01
CA LEU A 265 -22.85 -28.41 36.01
C LEU A 265 -21.62 -29.17 35.54
N LEU A 266 -21.71 -30.50 35.54
CA LEU A 266 -20.66 -31.37 35.02
C LEU A 266 -21.09 -31.97 33.67
N ASP A 267 -20.13 -32.18 32.78
CA ASP A 267 -20.32 -32.94 31.55
C ASP A 267 -20.39 -34.46 31.84
N SER A 268 -20.58 -35.28 30.81
CA SER A 268 -20.65 -36.74 30.93
C SER A 268 -19.35 -37.41 31.41
N PHE A 269 -18.23 -36.68 31.43
CA PHE A 269 -16.93 -37.13 31.95
C PHE A 269 -16.65 -36.61 33.36
N GLY A 270 -17.56 -35.83 33.95
CA GLY A 270 -17.41 -35.27 35.30
C GLY A 270 -16.57 -34.00 35.34
N GLU A 271 -16.32 -33.35 34.21
CA GLU A 271 -15.64 -32.04 34.14
C GLU A 271 -16.65 -30.89 34.22
N GLU A 272 -16.26 -29.76 34.82
CA GLU A 272 -17.13 -28.59 34.94
C GLU A 272 -17.44 -27.99 33.56
N MET A 273 -18.74 -27.76 33.29
CA MET A 273 -19.18 -27.04 32.10
C MET A 273 -18.91 -25.55 32.26
N VAL A 274 -18.16 -25.01 31.32
CA VAL A 274 -17.72 -23.60 31.30
C VAL A 274 -18.32 -22.90 30.10
N GLU A 275 -18.96 -21.75 30.31
CA GLU A 275 -19.43 -20.87 29.24
C GLU A 275 -18.52 -19.65 29.14
N CYS A 276 -17.99 -19.40 27.94
CA CYS A 276 -17.08 -18.29 27.68
C CYS A 276 -17.74 -17.25 26.77
N HIS A 277 -17.52 -15.96 27.08
CA HIS A 277 -17.99 -14.88 26.22
C HIS A 277 -17.23 -14.86 24.88
N SER A 278 -17.89 -14.41 23.81
CA SER A 278 -17.23 -14.31 22.49
C SER A 278 -16.12 -13.26 22.51
N PRO A 279 -14.87 -13.62 22.17
CA PRO A 279 -13.76 -12.69 22.20
C PRO A 279 -13.91 -11.52 21.20
N LEU A 280 -14.72 -11.70 20.14
CA LEU A 280 -15.07 -10.64 19.19
C LEU A 280 -15.88 -9.51 19.84
N ILE A 281 -16.85 -9.85 20.70
CA ILE A 281 -17.71 -8.86 21.36
C ILE A 281 -16.88 -8.02 22.33
N LEU A 282 -15.95 -8.67 23.05
CA LEU A 282 -15.03 -8.00 23.98
C LEU A 282 -14.08 -7.05 23.26
N TYR A 283 -13.50 -7.50 22.15
CA TYR A 283 -12.65 -6.66 21.32
C TYR A 283 -13.41 -5.42 20.79
N LEU A 284 -14.64 -5.60 20.29
CA LEU A 284 -15.48 -4.47 19.85
C LEU A 284 -15.90 -3.54 20.99
N ALA A 285 -16.04 -4.04 22.22
CA ALA A 285 -16.35 -3.22 23.39
C ALA A 285 -15.14 -2.39 23.88
N SER A 286 -13.92 -2.76 23.48
CA SER A 286 -12.68 -2.09 23.86
C SER A 286 -12.19 -1.03 22.86
N LEU A 287 -12.78 -1.01 21.66
CA LEU A 287 -12.54 -0.03 20.59
C LEU A 287 -13.37 1.24 20.78
#